data_AF-A0A937VES3-F1
#
_entry.id   AF-A0A937VES3-F1
#
_cell.length_a   1.000
_cell.length_b   1.000
_cell.length_c   1.000
_cell.angle_alpha   90.00
_cell.angle_beta   90.00
_cell.angle_gamma   90.00
#
_symmetry.space_group_name_H-M   'P 1'
#
loop_
_entity.id
_entity.type
_entity.pdbx_description
1 polymer ?
#
loop_
_entity_poly.entity_id
_entity_poly.type
_entity_poly.pdbx_seq_one_letter_code
_entity_poly.pdbx_strand_id
1 'polypeptide(L)'
;MKRALFALCLSLALGLAVTNSLGHSATDTVQTTHTWYVRPDGGSPEQCTGLVNAPYPGSGTGQPCAWDHPFRALPPGGTPRLAGGDTLIIGAGSYRMGYGAPGAGNCASAYPWDCYMPPIPSGPDPAHPTRILGAGWDTGCADPPELWGTERAYMILNLTDASNVEIACLEITDHSDCVEFHAHALGGSALTCKRDNYPYGDWAATGLYAEDSANVYLHDLNIHGLAHGGVWAGRLTDWTLEDVRIAGNGWVGWDGDIDGDDSHSGTMLFRRWTVEWNGCGETYPGEQPTGCWSQTAGGYGDGVGTGATGGHWIIEDSAFLHNTSDGLDLLYVRQAGASIEIRRTIAEGNAGNQIKTSGPTLVENSILVGNCGFFDGQPFTYNVDNCRAFGTALVLDLRPGNQDTVINNTLTSEGDCLLTAECDGTCDGSESVLVRNNIFQGQTDFLQPFENTCLTWSGGFPHDPFDIDYSVINNVKHAPCPGPHDICGVAPGLVNPSIDAFDAHLLSDSPAINAGTTSGAPAYDFDGYPRDASPDIGAYEWHPGEVTPTPTA
;
A
#
# COMPACT_ATOMS: atom_id res chain seq x y z
N MET A 1 37.89 18.58 2.43
CA MET A 1 39.08 19.01 1.64
C MET A 1 38.78 18.71 0.19
N LYS A 2 38.77 19.58 -0.83
CA LYS A 2 39.24 20.95 -1.07
C LYS A 2 38.14 21.73 -1.80
N ARG A 3 38.00 23.01 -1.45
CA ARG A 3 37.30 24.06 -2.22
C ARG A 3 38.16 24.50 -3.41
N ALA A 4 37.55 24.96 -4.50
CA ALA A 4 38.00 26.15 -5.24
C ALA A 4 36.94 26.66 -6.25
N LEU A 5 36.42 27.86 -5.95
CA LEU A 5 35.82 28.83 -6.88
C LEU A 5 36.82 29.21 -7.99
N PHE A 6 36.32 29.50 -9.20
CA PHE A 6 36.81 30.65 -9.98
C PHE A 6 35.70 31.17 -10.92
N ALA A 7 35.51 32.49 -10.88
CA ALA A 7 34.57 33.24 -11.70
C ALA A 7 35.27 34.01 -12.83
N LEU A 8 34.49 34.22 -13.90
CA LEU A 8 34.54 35.28 -14.92
C LEU A 8 35.78 35.45 -15.81
N CYS A 9 35.57 35.28 -17.12
CA CYS A 9 35.94 36.32 -18.08
C CYS A 9 35.03 36.28 -19.32
N LEU A 10 34.46 37.45 -19.63
CA LEU A 10 33.53 37.75 -20.71
C LEU A 10 34.34 38.15 -21.95
N SER A 11 34.11 37.53 -23.11
CA SER A 11 34.51 38.10 -24.39
C SER A 11 33.48 37.80 -25.48
N LEU A 12 32.95 38.90 -26.01
CA LEU A 12 31.98 39.04 -27.07
C LEU A 12 32.62 38.66 -28.42
N ALA A 13 32.02 37.74 -29.17
CA ALA A 13 32.30 37.56 -30.59
C ALA A 13 30.97 37.33 -31.34
N LEU A 14 30.49 38.39 -32.00
CA LEU A 14 29.43 38.33 -32.99
C LEU A 14 29.94 37.56 -34.21
N GLY A 15 29.42 36.35 -34.43
CA GLY A 15 29.58 35.60 -35.68
C GLY A 15 28.21 35.35 -36.31
N LEU A 16 27.95 35.95 -37.47
CA LEU A 16 26.81 35.60 -38.32
C LEU A 16 26.90 34.13 -38.72
N ALA A 17 26.03 33.28 -38.17
CA ALA A 17 25.80 31.94 -38.67
C ALA A 17 24.57 31.95 -39.59
N VAL A 18 24.81 31.68 -40.88
CA VAL A 18 23.78 31.39 -41.87
C VAL A 18 23.16 30.04 -41.49
N THR A 19 21.88 30.03 -41.13
CA THR A 19 21.11 28.82 -40.82
C THR A 19 20.82 28.06 -42.12
N ASN A 20 21.51 26.95 -42.36
CA ASN A 20 21.04 25.92 -43.28
C ASN A 20 20.05 25.04 -42.52
N SER A 21 18.75 25.26 -42.75
CA SER A 21 17.69 24.35 -42.33
C SER A 21 17.72 23.07 -43.15
N LEU A 22 18.51 22.10 -42.72
CA LEU A 22 18.29 20.71 -43.10
C LEU A 22 17.16 20.17 -42.24
N GLY A 23 15.95 20.18 -42.79
CA GLY A 23 14.81 19.47 -42.22
C GLY A 23 15.15 17.98 -42.12
N HIS A 24 15.44 17.54 -40.90
CA HIS A 24 15.30 16.14 -40.55
C HIS A 24 13.81 15.87 -40.44
N SER A 25 13.23 15.34 -41.51
CA SER A 25 11.97 14.61 -41.38
C SER A 25 12.25 13.43 -40.46
N ALA A 26 11.84 13.54 -39.19
CA ALA A 26 11.65 12.38 -38.35
C ALA A 26 10.61 11.51 -39.04
N THR A 27 11.07 10.42 -39.66
CA THR A 27 10.18 9.34 -40.04
C THR A 27 9.63 8.77 -38.74
N ASP A 28 8.35 9.03 -38.45
CA ASP A 28 7.58 8.25 -37.48
C ASP A 28 7.62 6.79 -37.94
N THR A 29 8.58 6.02 -37.43
CA THR A 29 8.50 4.57 -37.51
C THR A 29 7.37 4.17 -36.58
N VAL A 30 6.22 3.84 -37.16
CA VAL A 30 5.12 3.19 -36.45
C VAL A 30 5.71 1.94 -35.80
N GLN A 31 5.93 2.00 -34.49
CA GLN A 31 6.41 0.87 -33.72
C GLN A 31 5.26 -0.14 -33.68
N THR A 32 5.46 -1.29 -34.31
CA THR A 32 4.46 -2.37 -34.30
C THR A 32 4.45 -2.99 -32.91
N THR A 33 3.37 -2.79 -32.17
CA THR A 33 3.15 -3.46 -30.88
C THR A 33 2.69 -4.89 -31.11
N HIS A 34 3.24 -5.82 -30.32
CA HIS A 34 2.89 -7.24 -30.39
C HIS A 34 2.13 -7.69 -29.14
N THR A 35 1.24 -8.66 -29.32
CA THR A 35 0.64 -9.41 -28.22
C THR A 35 1.27 -10.80 -28.18
N TRP A 36 1.88 -11.12 -27.04
CA TRP A 36 2.52 -12.38 -26.74
C TRP A 36 1.66 -13.19 -25.77
N TYR A 37 1.77 -14.51 -25.81
CA TYR A 37 0.95 -15.41 -25.01
C TYR A 37 1.82 -16.41 -24.25
N VAL A 38 1.45 -16.65 -23.00
CA VAL A 38 2.00 -17.69 -22.13
C VAL A 38 0.88 -18.61 -21.67
N ARG A 39 1.14 -19.91 -21.60
CA ARG A 39 0.23 -20.93 -21.05
C ARG A 39 0.99 -22.20 -20.68
N PRO A 40 0.50 -23.01 -19.72
CA PRO A 40 1.24 -24.20 -19.26
C PRO A 40 1.49 -25.26 -20.35
N ASP A 41 0.64 -25.30 -21.39
CA ASP A 41 0.75 -26.20 -22.55
C ASP A 41 1.42 -25.56 -23.78
N GLY A 42 2.09 -24.42 -23.59
CA GLY A 42 2.94 -23.76 -24.58
C GLY A 42 4.27 -24.48 -24.84
N GLY A 43 5.20 -23.81 -25.51
CA GLY A 43 6.55 -24.33 -25.78
C GLY A 43 7.67 -23.32 -25.54
N SER A 44 8.92 -23.76 -25.69
CA SER A 44 10.09 -22.88 -25.59
C SER A 44 10.14 -21.85 -26.74
N PRO A 45 11.00 -20.82 -26.66
CA PRO A 45 11.21 -19.87 -27.75
C PRO A 45 11.69 -20.48 -29.08
N GLU A 46 12.33 -21.65 -29.04
CA GLU A 46 12.70 -22.42 -30.24
C GLU A 46 11.50 -23.15 -30.86
N GLN A 47 10.59 -23.60 -30.00
CA GLN A 47 9.40 -24.37 -30.36
C GLN A 47 8.25 -23.48 -30.83
N CYS A 48 8.01 -22.36 -30.15
CA CYS A 48 6.85 -21.50 -30.31
C CYS A 48 7.24 -20.05 -30.60
N THR A 49 6.47 -19.42 -31.48
CA THR A 49 6.64 -17.99 -31.77
C THR A 49 6.21 -17.10 -30.61
N GLY A 50 5.32 -17.54 -29.73
CA GLY A 50 4.74 -16.74 -28.65
C GLY A 50 3.59 -15.83 -29.11
N LEU A 51 3.31 -15.72 -30.42
CA LEU A 51 2.38 -14.74 -30.99
C LEU A 51 0.94 -15.25 -31.16
N VAL A 52 0.69 -16.52 -30.81
CA VAL A 52 -0.63 -17.14 -30.98
C VAL A 52 -1.01 -17.84 -29.69
N ASN A 53 -2.22 -17.57 -29.20
CA ASN A 53 -2.78 -18.24 -28.03
C ASN A 53 -3.19 -19.70 -28.36
N ALA A 54 -2.21 -20.59 -28.56
CA ALA A 54 -2.41 -21.99 -28.89
C ALA A 54 -1.36 -22.88 -28.18
N PRO A 55 -1.68 -24.13 -27.84
CA PRO A 55 -0.71 -25.07 -27.28
C PRO A 55 0.41 -25.38 -28.28
N TYR A 56 1.57 -25.81 -27.78
CA TYR A 56 2.62 -26.38 -28.64
C TYR A 56 2.12 -27.72 -29.22
N PRO A 57 2.16 -27.95 -30.55
CA PRO A 57 1.67 -29.19 -31.16
C PRO A 57 2.51 -30.44 -30.84
N GLY A 58 3.52 -30.34 -29.99
CA GLY A 58 4.38 -31.45 -29.55
C GLY A 58 5.58 -31.72 -30.46
N SER A 59 5.70 -31.04 -31.61
CA SER A 59 6.88 -31.11 -32.48
C SER A 59 7.01 -29.89 -33.39
N GLY A 60 8.19 -29.69 -33.98
CA GLY A 60 8.49 -28.57 -34.88
C GLY A 60 9.12 -27.37 -34.17
N THR A 61 9.68 -26.47 -34.97
CA THR A 61 10.31 -25.21 -34.53
C THR A 61 9.49 -24.03 -35.02
N GLY A 62 9.46 -22.93 -34.26
CA GLY A 62 8.74 -21.71 -34.64
C GLY A 62 7.26 -21.94 -34.96
N GLN A 63 6.61 -22.86 -34.26
CA GLN A 63 5.19 -23.13 -34.42
C GLN A 63 4.35 -21.94 -33.93
N PRO A 64 3.19 -21.67 -34.54
CA PRO A 64 2.28 -20.61 -34.12
C PRO A 64 1.56 -21.03 -32.82
N CYS A 65 2.26 -20.88 -31.70
CA CYS A 65 1.81 -21.25 -30.35
C CYS A 65 2.38 -20.29 -29.30
N ALA A 66 1.83 -20.38 -28.11
CA ALA A 66 2.22 -19.61 -26.95
C ALA A 66 3.49 -20.16 -26.31
N TRP A 67 4.15 -19.35 -25.49
CA TRP A 67 5.24 -19.81 -24.65
C TRP A 67 4.75 -20.59 -23.44
N ASP A 68 5.59 -21.46 -22.89
CA ASP A 68 5.29 -22.29 -21.72
C ASP A 68 5.47 -21.57 -20.38
N HIS A 69 6.10 -20.38 -20.36
CA HIS A 69 6.45 -19.70 -19.12
C HIS A 69 6.69 -18.18 -19.29
N PRO A 70 6.40 -17.34 -18.28
CA PRO A 70 6.67 -15.89 -18.34
C PRO A 70 8.15 -15.54 -18.57
N PHE A 71 9.09 -16.34 -18.04
CA PHE A 71 10.53 -16.18 -18.33
C PHE A 71 10.92 -16.42 -19.79
N ARG A 72 10.01 -16.91 -20.64
CA ARG A 72 10.25 -16.89 -22.09
C ARG A 72 10.15 -15.48 -22.64
N ALA A 73 9.28 -14.63 -22.11
CA ALA A 73 9.19 -13.22 -22.45
C ALA A 73 10.30 -12.40 -21.77
N LEU A 74 10.50 -12.65 -20.47
CA LEU A 74 11.40 -11.89 -19.59
C LEU A 74 12.43 -12.85 -18.93
N PRO A 75 13.44 -13.33 -19.67
CA PRO A 75 14.38 -14.33 -19.17
C PRO A 75 15.33 -13.76 -18.11
N PRO A 76 15.45 -14.37 -16.91
CA PRO A 76 16.41 -13.95 -15.91
C PRO A 76 17.84 -13.90 -16.45
N GLY A 77 18.56 -12.81 -16.14
CA GLY A 77 19.91 -12.55 -16.64
C GLY A 77 20.03 -12.43 -18.16
N GLY A 78 18.91 -12.32 -18.89
CA GLY A 78 18.85 -12.19 -20.34
C GLY A 78 18.19 -10.87 -20.77
N THR A 79 18.20 -10.62 -22.08
CA THR A 79 17.48 -9.48 -22.67
C THR A 79 15.98 -9.81 -22.78
N PRO A 80 15.08 -8.90 -22.36
CA PRO A 80 13.65 -9.01 -22.65
C PRO A 80 13.38 -9.30 -24.13
N ARG A 81 12.46 -10.23 -24.42
CA ARG A 81 11.94 -10.47 -25.78
C ARG A 81 10.80 -9.53 -26.13
N LEU A 82 10.18 -8.91 -25.12
CA LEU A 82 9.21 -7.84 -25.26
C LEU A 82 9.90 -6.54 -25.62
N ALA A 83 9.29 -5.75 -26.51
CA ALA A 83 9.63 -4.35 -26.70
C ALA A 83 8.72 -3.45 -25.85
N GLY A 84 9.12 -2.20 -25.66
CA GLY A 84 8.24 -1.18 -25.09
C GLY A 84 6.94 -1.05 -25.88
N GLY A 85 5.80 -1.08 -25.20
CA GLY A 85 4.45 -1.04 -25.81
C GLY A 85 3.88 -2.41 -26.20
N ASP A 86 4.61 -3.51 -26.00
CA ASP A 86 4.08 -4.85 -26.19
C ASP A 86 3.14 -5.27 -25.06
N THR A 87 2.28 -6.26 -25.32
CA THR A 87 1.42 -6.91 -24.32
C THR A 87 1.82 -8.37 -24.16
N LEU A 88 1.99 -8.84 -22.92
CA LEU A 88 2.11 -10.24 -22.57
C LEU A 88 0.82 -10.70 -21.87
N ILE A 89 0.13 -11.67 -22.44
CA ILE A 89 -1.05 -12.31 -21.84
C ILE A 89 -0.65 -13.66 -21.26
N ILE A 90 -0.81 -13.83 -19.95
CA ILE A 90 -0.48 -15.05 -19.21
C ILE A 90 -1.79 -15.80 -18.93
N GLY A 91 -1.95 -16.98 -19.53
CA GLY A 91 -3.09 -17.85 -19.25
C GLY A 91 -3.03 -18.42 -17.84
N ALA A 92 -4.20 -18.76 -17.28
CA ALA A 92 -4.30 -19.40 -15.97
C ALA A 92 -3.33 -20.58 -15.81
N GLY A 93 -2.76 -20.69 -14.60
CA GLY A 93 -1.74 -21.67 -14.27
C GLY A 93 -0.88 -21.20 -13.09
N SER A 94 -0.13 -22.14 -12.53
CA SER A 94 0.84 -21.89 -11.47
C SER A 94 2.26 -21.90 -12.06
N TYR A 95 2.89 -20.73 -12.06
CA TYR A 95 4.19 -20.49 -12.70
C TYR A 95 5.26 -20.25 -11.64
N ARG A 96 6.20 -21.19 -11.55
CA ARG A 96 7.37 -21.08 -10.68
C ARG A 96 8.29 -19.95 -11.13
N MET A 97 8.60 -19.03 -10.24
CA MET A 97 9.44 -17.85 -10.46
C MET A 97 10.71 -17.97 -9.63
N GLY A 98 11.83 -18.23 -10.29
CA GLY A 98 13.10 -18.47 -9.60
C GLY A 98 13.96 -19.52 -10.27
N TYR A 99 14.99 -19.96 -9.54
CA TYR A 99 15.88 -21.01 -10.01
C TYR A 99 15.12 -22.34 -10.23
N GLY A 100 15.38 -22.99 -11.36
CA GLY A 100 14.70 -24.23 -11.75
C GLY A 100 13.42 -24.04 -12.56
N ALA A 101 12.94 -22.81 -12.73
CA ALA A 101 11.82 -22.50 -13.60
C ALA A 101 12.15 -22.68 -15.10
N PRO A 102 11.17 -22.97 -15.97
CA PRO A 102 11.38 -22.92 -17.42
C PRO A 102 11.84 -21.51 -17.84
N GLY A 103 12.96 -21.43 -18.58
CA GLY A 103 13.55 -20.15 -18.99
C GLY A 103 14.63 -19.60 -18.06
N ALA A 104 14.81 -20.17 -16.86
CA ALA A 104 15.85 -19.80 -15.90
C ALA A 104 17.26 -20.37 -16.24
N GLY A 105 17.54 -20.67 -17.52
CA GLY A 105 18.76 -21.37 -17.92
C GLY A 105 20.07 -20.62 -17.65
N ASN A 106 20.01 -19.30 -17.47
CA ASN A 106 21.15 -18.44 -17.13
C ASN A 106 21.37 -18.32 -15.62
N CYS A 107 20.44 -18.82 -14.80
CA CYS A 107 20.56 -18.75 -13.34
C CYS A 107 21.51 -19.83 -12.80
N ALA A 108 22.08 -19.58 -11.63
CA ALA A 108 22.98 -20.52 -10.96
C ALA A 108 22.53 -20.81 -9.52
N SER A 109 22.70 -22.05 -9.08
CA SER A 109 22.40 -22.46 -7.70
C SER A 109 23.35 -21.85 -6.64
N ALA A 110 24.45 -21.24 -7.07
CA ALA A 110 25.35 -20.49 -6.19
C ALA A 110 24.78 -19.11 -5.80
N TYR A 111 23.85 -18.56 -6.60
CA TYR A 111 23.21 -17.26 -6.41
C TYR A 111 21.78 -17.29 -7.00
N PRO A 112 20.90 -18.20 -6.55
CA PRO A 112 19.56 -18.33 -7.12
C PRO A 112 18.67 -17.12 -6.82
N TRP A 113 19.05 -16.28 -5.85
CA TRP A 113 18.39 -15.01 -5.55
C TRP A 113 18.47 -14.00 -6.70
N ASP A 114 19.44 -14.12 -7.61
CA ASP A 114 19.53 -13.29 -8.83
C ASP A 114 18.60 -13.80 -9.96
N CYS A 115 17.83 -14.87 -9.71
CA CYS A 115 17.00 -15.53 -10.72
C CYS A 115 15.58 -14.99 -10.77
N TYR A 116 15.42 -13.73 -11.17
CA TYR A 116 14.12 -13.08 -11.30
C TYR A 116 13.96 -12.39 -12.66
N MET A 117 12.76 -11.91 -12.97
CA MET A 117 12.51 -11.22 -14.24
C MET A 117 13.43 -10.00 -14.38
N PRO A 118 14.07 -9.76 -15.54
CA PRO A 118 14.66 -8.46 -15.81
C PRO A 118 13.58 -7.36 -15.76
N PRO A 119 13.96 -6.08 -15.61
CA PRO A 119 13.00 -4.99 -15.61
C PRO A 119 12.07 -5.02 -16.82
N ILE A 120 10.79 -4.78 -16.59
CA ILE A 120 9.79 -4.68 -17.66
C ILE A 120 10.16 -3.49 -18.57
N PRO A 121 10.27 -3.67 -19.91
CA PRO A 121 10.58 -2.57 -20.80
C PRO A 121 9.54 -1.46 -20.72
N SER A 122 9.96 -0.21 -20.60
CA SER A 122 9.05 0.94 -20.59
C SER A 122 8.22 1.05 -21.86
N GLY A 123 6.93 1.35 -21.73
CA GLY A 123 6.12 1.77 -22.86
C GLY A 123 6.65 3.10 -23.43
N PRO A 124 6.54 3.35 -24.75
CA PRO A 124 7.04 4.59 -25.35
C PRO A 124 6.40 5.87 -24.78
N ASP A 125 5.15 5.79 -24.33
CA ASP A 125 4.42 6.88 -23.69
C ASP A 125 3.21 6.35 -22.90
N PRO A 126 2.54 7.15 -22.05
CA PRO A 126 1.40 6.70 -21.25
C PRO A 126 0.20 6.16 -22.04
N ALA A 127 0.04 6.52 -23.32
CA ALA A 127 -1.05 6.02 -24.17
C ALA A 127 -0.72 4.66 -24.82
N HIS A 128 0.53 4.22 -24.73
CA HIS A 128 1.03 2.97 -25.29
C HIS A 128 1.87 2.22 -24.24
N PRO A 129 1.28 1.80 -23.12
CA PRO A 129 2.02 1.12 -22.07
C PRO A 129 2.53 -0.26 -22.52
N THR A 130 3.62 -0.72 -21.90
CA THR A 130 3.94 -2.16 -21.91
C THR A 130 3.03 -2.86 -20.90
N ARG A 131 2.40 -3.97 -21.29
CA ARG A 131 1.31 -4.57 -20.50
C ARG A 131 1.64 -6.02 -20.12
N ILE A 132 1.53 -6.38 -18.85
CA ILE A 132 1.66 -7.75 -18.34
C ILE A 132 0.33 -8.15 -17.70
N LEU A 133 -0.45 -9.00 -18.36
CA LEU A 133 -1.85 -9.21 -18.04
C LEU A 133 -2.17 -10.70 -17.85
N GLY A 134 -2.92 -11.05 -16.82
CA GLY A 134 -3.60 -12.34 -16.73
C GLY A 134 -4.69 -12.46 -17.80
N ALA A 135 -4.85 -13.64 -18.39
CA ALA A 135 -5.95 -13.90 -19.30
C ALA A 135 -7.30 -13.72 -18.58
N GLY A 136 -8.17 -12.87 -19.13
CA GLY A 136 -9.44 -12.53 -18.49
C GLY A 136 -9.42 -11.25 -17.65
N TRP A 137 -8.31 -10.51 -17.63
CA TRP A 137 -8.19 -9.18 -17.01
C TRP A 137 -9.34 -8.23 -17.41
N ASP A 138 -9.79 -8.28 -18.67
CA ASP A 138 -10.86 -7.44 -19.21
C ASP A 138 -12.28 -8.01 -19.00
N THR A 139 -12.38 -9.14 -18.30
CA THR A 139 -13.64 -9.85 -18.03
C THR A 139 -13.87 -10.15 -16.55
N GLY A 140 -13.19 -9.41 -15.67
CA GLY A 140 -13.35 -9.49 -14.21
C GLY A 140 -12.39 -10.45 -13.49
N CYS A 141 -11.28 -10.84 -14.13
CA CYS A 141 -10.19 -11.58 -13.51
C CYS A 141 -10.62 -12.84 -12.70
N ALA A 142 -11.40 -13.72 -13.32
CA ALA A 142 -11.98 -14.87 -12.61
C ALA A 142 -10.99 -16.00 -12.26
N ASP A 143 -9.85 -16.08 -12.96
CA ASP A 143 -8.85 -17.16 -12.81
C ASP A 143 -7.43 -16.59 -13.07
N PRO A 144 -6.92 -15.75 -12.14
CA PRO A 144 -5.61 -15.12 -12.30
C PRO A 144 -4.50 -16.18 -12.37
N PRO A 145 -3.52 -16.05 -13.28
CA PRO A 145 -2.31 -16.86 -13.19
C PRO A 145 -1.51 -16.51 -11.93
N GLU A 146 -1.03 -17.56 -11.26
CA GLU A 146 -0.18 -17.47 -10.07
C GLU A 146 1.29 -17.45 -10.50
N LEU A 147 2.02 -16.43 -10.05
CA LEU A 147 3.47 -16.29 -10.16
C LEU A 147 4.07 -16.51 -8.77
N TRP A 148 4.70 -17.66 -8.54
CA TRP A 148 5.15 -18.03 -7.18
C TRP A 148 6.67 -18.18 -7.05
N GLY A 149 7.24 -17.60 -6.00
CA GLY A 149 8.68 -17.54 -5.73
C GLY A 149 9.34 -18.87 -5.35
N THR A 150 10.56 -19.12 -5.81
CA THR A 150 11.35 -20.30 -5.38
C THR A 150 12.83 -19.99 -5.20
N GLU A 151 13.48 -20.81 -4.37
CA GLU A 151 14.92 -20.83 -4.14
C GLU A 151 15.48 -19.45 -3.78
N ARG A 152 14.73 -18.70 -2.96
CA ARG A 152 15.11 -17.38 -2.46
C ARG A 152 15.23 -16.34 -3.58
N ALA A 153 14.40 -16.41 -4.63
CA ALA A 153 14.33 -15.34 -5.61
C ALA A 153 14.13 -13.99 -4.90
N TYR A 154 14.93 -12.98 -5.24
CA TYR A 154 14.91 -11.72 -4.53
C TYR A 154 13.60 -10.94 -4.75
N MET A 155 13.07 -11.02 -5.96
CA MET A 155 11.80 -10.40 -6.36
C MET A 155 11.07 -11.28 -7.39
N ILE A 156 9.77 -11.13 -7.57
CA ILE A 156 9.02 -11.79 -8.65
C ILE A 156 8.84 -10.86 -9.85
N LEU A 157 8.31 -9.67 -9.61
CA LEU A 157 8.17 -8.59 -10.60
C LEU A 157 9.20 -7.49 -10.38
N ASN A 158 9.74 -6.96 -11.48
CA ASN A 158 10.78 -5.94 -11.47
C ASN A 158 10.39 -4.77 -12.38
N LEU A 159 10.23 -3.58 -11.78
CA LEU A 159 9.92 -2.32 -12.45
C LEU A 159 11.03 -1.27 -12.27
N THR A 160 12.27 -1.67 -11.96
CA THR A 160 13.43 -0.75 -11.96
C THR A 160 13.52 -0.01 -13.30
N ASP A 161 13.52 1.32 -13.27
CA ASP A 161 13.57 2.20 -14.45
C ASP A 161 12.43 1.97 -15.47
N ALA A 162 11.36 1.25 -15.08
CA ALA A 162 10.26 0.92 -15.97
C ALA A 162 9.16 2.00 -15.88
N SER A 163 8.76 2.59 -17.00
CA SER A 163 7.71 3.61 -17.04
C SER A 163 6.66 3.29 -18.11
N ASN A 164 5.45 3.83 -17.96
CA ASN A 164 4.32 3.52 -18.85
C ASN A 164 4.06 2.01 -18.88
N VAL A 165 3.73 1.44 -17.72
CA VAL A 165 3.52 0.00 -17.54
C VAL A 165 2.13 -0.26 -16.97
N GLU A 166 1.46 -1.28 -17.46
CA GLU A 166 0.21 -1.80 -16.91
C GLU A 166 0.41 -3.26 -16.48
N ILE A 167 0.03 -3.60 -15.26
CA ILE A 167 0.06 -4.96 -14.75
C ILE A 167 -1.29 -5.29 -14.17
N ALA A 168 -1.88 -6.39 -14.62
CA ALA A 168 -3.23 -6.73 -14.22
C ALA A 168 -3.50 -8.22 -14.06
N CYS A 169 -4.44 -8.54 -13.16
CA CYS A 169 -5.00 -9.87 -13.01
C CYS A 169 -3.94 -10.94 -12.73
N LEU A 170 -3.15 -10.78 -11.66
CA LEU A 170 -2.12 -11.72 -11.27
C LEU A 170 -2.22 -12.04 -9.78
N GLU A 171 -1.92 -13.29 -9.43
CA GLU A 171 -1.60 -13.71 -8.08
C GLU A 171 -0.07 -13.83 -7.95
N ILE A 172 0.51 -13.22 -6.93
CA ILE A 172 1.95 -13.13 -6.71
C ILE A 172 2.24 -13.62 -5.29
N THR A 173 2.92 -14.74 -5.17
CA THR A 173 3.09 -15.41 -3.88
C THR A 173 4.39 -16.21 -3.79
N ASP A 174 4.54 -17.03 -2.77
CA ASP A 174 5.44 -18.16 -2.76
C ASP A 174 4.77 -19.39 -2.13
N HIS A 175 5.44 -20.55 -2.12
CA HIS A 175 4.86 -21.81 -1.65
C HIS A 175 5.51 -22.27 -0.33
N SER A 176 5.71 -21.34 0.61
CA SER A 176 6.38 -21.57 1.88
C SER A 176 5.72 -20.80 3.03
N ASP A 177 5.79 -21.34 4.25
CA ASP A 177 5.35 -20.64 5.47
C ASP A 177 6.48 -19.87 6.18
N CYS A 178 7.68 -19.93 5.62
CA CYS A 178 8.85 -19.32 6.23
C CYS A 178 8.88 -17.80 6.04
N VAL A 179 9.44 -17.12 7.03
CA VAL A 179 9.70 -15.68 7.06
C VAL A 179 11.21 -15.44 7.13
N GLU A 180 11.72 -14.58 6.25
CA GLU A 180 13.12 -14.57 5.83
C GLU A 180 14.13 -14.41 7.00
N PHE A 181 13.76 -13.60 8.00
CA PHE A 181 14.60 -13.30 9.16
C PHE A 181 13.95 -13.64 10.50
N HIS A 182 12.85 -14.42 10.51
CA HIS A 182 12.04 -14.62 11.71
C HIS A 182 12.86 -15.11 12.90
N ALA A 183 12.89 -14.32 13.98
CA ALA A 183 13.67 -14.57 15.19
C ALA A 183 15.17 -14.87 14.95
N HIS A 184 15.75 -14.49 13.81
CA HIS A 184 17.11 -14.85 13.44
C HIS A 184 18.15 -14.31 14.44
N ALA A 185 17.94 -13.09 14.95
CA ALA A 185 18.78 -12.49 15.99
C ALA A 185 18.78 -13.29 17.32
N LEU A 186 17.78 -14.14 17.54
CA LEU A 186 17.62 -15.00 18.71
C LEU A 186 18.02 -16.47 18.43
N GLY A 187 18.61 -16.75 17.27
CA GLY A 187 19.00 -18.10 16.86
C GLY A 187 18.01 -18.79 15.91
N GLY A 188 16.99 -18.07 15.44
CA GLY A 188 15.96 -18.57 14.53
C GLY A 188 14.82 -19.31 15.23
N SER A 189 13.89 -19.80 14.43
CA SER A 189 12.64 -20.47 14.79
C SER A 189 12.26 -21.49 13.71
N ALA A 190 11.13 -22.20 13.89
CA ALA A 190 10.60 -23.09 12.86
C ALA A 190 10.19 -22.36 11.57
N LEU A 191 9.87 -21.05 11.66
CA LEU A 191 9.48 -20.22 10.53
C LEU A 191 10.66 -19.52 9.87
N THR A 192 11.90 -19.65 10.38
CA THR A 192 13.04 -18.94 9.77
C THR A 192 13.37 -19.57 8.43
N CYS A 193 13.34 -18.80 7.35
CA CYS A 193 13.73 -19.31 6.04
C CYS A 193 15.18 -19.79 6.02
N LYS A 194 15.43 -20.87 5.28
CA LYS A 194 16.78 -21.38 5.07
C LYS A 194 17.53 -20.46 4.11
N ARG A 195 18.64 -19.88 4.58
CA ARG A 195 19.46 -18.93 3.78
C ARG A 195 20.92 -19.30 3.60
N ASP A 196 21.42 -20.23 4.40
CA ASP A 196 22.87 -20.51 4.45
C ASP A 196 23.35 -21.47 3.37
N ASN A 197 22.51 -22.43 2.95
CA ASN A 197 22.91 -23.46 2.00
C ASN A 197 21.75 -23.85 1.09
N TYR A 198 22.02 -23.91 -0.22
CA TYR A 198 21.11 -24.48 -1.21
C TYR A 198 20.77 -25.96 -0.89
N PRO A 199 19.54 -26.45 -1.18
CA PRO A 199 18.37 -25.70 -1.64
C PRO A 199 17.80 -24.82 -0.53
N TYR A 200 17.28 -23.64 -0.88
CA TYR A 200 16.72 -22.66 0.06
C TYR A 200 15.24 -22.89 0.35
N GLY A 201 14.51 -23.56 -0.55
CA GLY A 201 13.07 -23.84 -0.42
C GLY A 201 12.23 -23.00 -1.39
N ASP A 202 10.93 -23.23 -1.37
CA ASP A 202 9.97 -22.64 -2.30
C ASP A 202 9.47 -21.26 -1.81
N TRP A 203 10.41 -20.34 -1.57
CA TRP A 203 10.12 -18.98 -1.11
C TRP A 203 10.81 -17.90 -1.94
N ALA A 204 10.25 -16.69 -1.93
CA ALA A 204 10.86 -15.47 -2.45
C ALA A 204 10.83 -14.35 -1.39
N ALA A 205 11.76 -13.41 -1.49
CA ALA A 205 11.82 -12.30 -0.53
C ALA A 205 10.70 -11.29 -0.80
N THR A 206 10.65 -10.73 -2.03
CA THR A 206 9.70 -9.66 -2.37
C THR A 206 8.80 -10.03 -3.55
N GLY A 207 7.54 -9.57 -3.53
CA GLY A 207 6.61 -9.78 -4.65
C GLY A 207 6.95 -8.85 -5.81
N LEU A 208 6.86 -7.54 -5.59
CA LEU A 208 7.13 -6.51 -6.58
C LEU A 208 8.21 -5.54 -6.10
N TYR A 209 9.25 -5.34 -6.90
CA TYR A 209 10.24 -4.28 -6.70
C TYR A 209 10.10 -3.19 -7.76
N ALA A 210 10.20 -1.91 -7.37
CA ALA A 210 10.23 -0.79 -8.31
C ALA A 210 11.11 0.36 -7.81
N GLU A 211 11.78 1.02 -8.74
CA GLU A 211 12.45 2.29 -8.48
C GLU A 211 12.53 3.10 -9.77
N ASP A 212 12.57 4.43 -9.65
CA ASP A 212 12.72 5.35 -10.78
C ASP A 212 11.66 5.09 -11.88
N SER A 213 10.43 4.86 -11.45
CA SER A 213 9.33 4.36 -12.27
C SER A 213 8.16 5.33 -12.32
N ALA A 214 7.67 5.62 -13.54
CA ALA A 214 6.61 6.60 -13.75
C ALA A 214 5.45 6.10 -14.62
N ASN A 215 4.24 6.60 -14.36
CA ASN A 215 3.03 6.26 -15.13
C ASN A 215 2.75 4.75 -15.13
N VAL A 216 2.53 4.18 -13.95
CA VAL A 216 2.25 2.75 -13.77
C VAL A 216 0.81 2.56 -13.31
N TYR A 217 0.13 1.59 -13.91
CA TYR A 217 -1.20 1.16 -13.50
C TYR A 217 -1.16 -0.30 -13.08
N LEU A 218 -1.46 -0.56 -11.80
CA LEU A 218 -1.59 -1.91 -11.27
C LEU A 218 -3.05 -2.16 -10.91
N HIS A 219 -3.64 -3.27 -11.36
CA HIS A 219 -5.00 -3.58 -10.96
C HIS A 219 -5.35 -5.07 -10.92
N ASP A 220 -6.34 -5.44 -10.09
CA ASP A 220 -6.74 -6.83 -9.89
C ASP A 220 -5.57 -7.73 -9.47
N LEU A 221 -4.78 -7.30 -8.47
CA LEU A 221 -3.60 -8.03 -8.01
C LEU A 221 -3.79 -8.58 -6.60
N ASN A 222 -3.35 -9.82 -6.37
CA ASN A 222 -3.21 -10.41 -5.03
C ASN A 222 -1.73 -10.72 -4.78
N ILE A 223 -1.07 -9.95 -3.91
CA ILE A 223 0.34 -10.09 -3.55
C ILE A 223 0.44 -10.57 -2.11
N HIS A 224 0.81 -11.83 -1.88
CA HIS A 224 0.70 -12.39 -0.53
C HIS A 224 1.66 -13.52 -0.21
N GLY A 225 1.94 -13.71 1.08
CA GLY A 225 2.69 -14.86 1.58
C GLY A 225 4.20 -14.82 1.29
N LEU A 226 4.73 -13.66 0.88
CA LEU A 226 6.17 -13.54 0.63
C LEU A 226 6.96 -13.55 1.93
N ALA A 227 8.15 -14.16 1.91
CA ALA A 227 8.98 -14.30 3.10
C ALA A 227 9.45 -12.97 3.72
N HIS A 228 9.48 -11.88 2.95
CA HIS A 228 9.88 -10.55 3.41
C HIS A 228 8.82 -9.48 3.10
N GLY A 229 8.74 -9.00 1.87
CA GLY A 229 7.90 -7.84 1.50
C GLY A 229 6.88 -8.13 0.41
N GLY A 230 5.71 -7.51 0.48
CA GLY A 230 4.78 -7.54 -0.66
C GLY A 230 5.30 -6.68 -1.81
N VAL A 231 5.42 -5.38 -1.55
CA VAL A 231 5.92 -4.37 -2.47
C VAL A 231 7.08 -3.61 -1.83
N TRP A 232 8.18 -3.46 -2.58
CA TRP A 232 9.29 -2.60 -2.20
C TRP A 232 9.53 -1.59 -3.32
N ALA A 233 9.07 -0.36 -3.12
CA ALA A 233 8.99 0.61 -4.19
C ALA A 233 9.13 2.06 -3.72
N GLY A 234 10.13 2.76 -4.28
CA GLY A 234 10.43 4.17 -3.99
C GLY A 234 10.75 4.97 -5.27
N ARG A 235 10.88 6.29 -5.19
CA ARG A 235 11.11 7.17 -6.37
C ARG A 235 10.08 7.01 -7.50
N LEU A 236 8.82 6.84 -7.11
CA LEU A 236 7.70 6.65 -8.05
C LEU A 236 7.08 7.97 -8.48
N THR A 237 6.51 8.03 -9.69
CA THR A 237 5.77 9.20 -10.18
C THR A 237 4.51 8.79 -10.92
N ASP A 238 3.36 9.38 -10.58
CA ASP A 238 2.08 9.15 -11.29
C ASP A 238 1.67 7.66 -11.33
N TRP A 239 1.59 7.03 -10.16
CA TRP A 239 1.15 5.64 -10.02
C TRP A 239 -0.34 5.55 -9.68
N THR A 240 -1.01 4.56 -10.24
CA THR A 240 -2.40 4.21 -9.94
C THR A 240 -2.50 2.73 -9.56
N LEU A 241 -3.17 2.45 -8.45
CA LEU A 241 -3.54 1.12 -7.99
C LEU A 241 -5.06 1.03 -7.86
N GLU A 242 -5.67 0.00 -8.44
CA GLU A 242 -7.10 -0.30 -8.29
C GLU A 242 -7.33 -1.80 -8.02
N ASP A 243 -8.10 -2.16 -6.99
CA ASP A 243 -8.39 -3.57 -6.66
C ASP A 243 -7.12 -4.41 -6.42
N VAL A 244 -6.29 -3.94 -5.49
CA VAL A 244 -5.02 -4.58 -5.13
C VAL A 244 -5.04 -5.02 -3.67
N ARG A 245 -4.64 -6.26 -3.41
CA ARG A 245 -4.44 -6.82 -2.08
C ARG A 245 -2.97 -7.12 -1.82
N ILE A 246 -2.46 -6.69 -0.68
CA ILE A 246 -1.10 -6.98 -0.18
C ILE A 246 -1.22 -7.62 1.20
N ALA A 247 -0.94 -8.91 1.32
CA ALA A 247 -1.29 -9.66 2.53
C ALA A 247 -0.24 -10.63 3.05
N GLY A 248 -0.13 -10.78 4.37
CA GLY A 248 0.60 -11.91 4.97
C GLY A 248 2.09 -11.98 4.60
N ASN A 249 2.71 -10.83 4.31
CA ASN A 249 4.14 -10.77 4.00
C ASN A 249 4.94 -10.70 5.29
N GLY A 250 5.97 -11.53 5.40
CA GLY A 250 6.66 -11.84 6.65
C GLY A 250 7.30 -10.65 7.39
N TRP A 251 7.48 -9.51 6.72
CA TRP A 251 8.12 -8.32 7.26
C TRP A 251 7.32 -7.04 7.05
N VAL A 252 6.88 -6.74 5.83
CA VAL A 252 6.24 -5.45 5.47
C VAL A 252 5.29 -5.62 4.29
N GLY A 253 4.20 -4.88 4.26
CA GLY A 253 3.30 -4.86 3.11
C GLY A 253 3.90 -4.05 1.96
N TRP A 254 3.98 -2.74 2.15
CA TRP A 254 4.61 -1.79 1.23
C TRP A 254 5.76 -1.07 1.92
N ASP A 255 6.95 -1.19 1.37
CA ASP A 255 8.15 -0.47 1.81
C ASP A 255 8.55 0.58 0.76
N GLY A 256 8.54 1.84 1.15
CA GLY A 256 8.99 2.97 0.33
C GLY A 256 10.41 3.46 0.65
N ASP A 257 11.12 2.84 1.59
CA ASP A 257 12.53 3.14 1.90
C ASP A 257 13.42 2.29 0.99
N ILE A 258 14.04 2.91 -0.01
CA ILE A 258 14.93 2.24 -0.96
C ILE A 258 16.35 2.81 -0.85
N ASP A 259 17.35 2.07 -1.35
CA ASP A 259 18.72 2.57 -1.34
C ASP A 259 18.81 3.93 -2.08
N GLY A 260 19.26 4.97 -1.37
CA GLY A 260 19.47 6.31 -1.91
C GLY A 260 18.43 7.33 -1.46
N ASP A 261 17.90 8.12 -2.41
CA ASP A 261 16.76 9.02 -2.16
C ASP A 261 15.46 8.22 -2.39
N ASP A 262 14.42 8.47 -1.57
CA ASP A 262 13.15 7.69 -1.59
C ASP A 262 12.01 8.37 -2.37
N SER A 263 12.24 9.60 -2.79
CA SER A 263 11.18 10.57 -3.08
C SER A 263 10.19 10.21 -4.18
N HIS A 264 8.93 9.96 -3.81
CA HIS A 264 7.80 9.97 -4.75
C HIS A 264 7.44 11.38 -5.23
N SER A 265 6.77 11.48 -6.38
CA SER A 265 6.27 12.73 -6.95
C SER A 265 4.99 12.52 -7.78
N GLY A 266 4.37 13.61 -8.26
CA GLY A 266 3.13 13.50 -9.04
C GLY A 266 1.95 13.00 -8.20
N THR A 267 1.01 12.32 -8.84
CA THR A 267 -0.18 11.75 -8.17
C THR A 267 0.04 10.28 -7.83
N MET A 268 -0.20 9.91 -6.58
CA MET A 268 -0.16 8.53 -6.11
C MET A 268 -1.60 8.14 -5.74
N LEU A 269 -2.30 7.45 -6.65
CA LEU A 269 -3.72 7.14 -6.52
C LEU A 269 -3.93 5.66 -6.18
N PHE A 270 -4.64 5.39 -5.08
CA PHE A 270 -4.95 4.05 -4.61
C PHE A 270 -6.45 3.94 -4.36
N ARG A 271 -7.09 2.94 -4.96
CA ARG A 271 -8.52 2.66 -4.76
C ARG A 271 -8.74 1.18 -4.52
N ARG A 272 -9.60 0.85 -3.56
CA ARG A 272 -9.88 -0.56 -3.23
C ARG A 272 -8.58 -1.32 -2.96
N TRP A 273 -7.72 -0.66 -2.17
CA TRP A 273 -6.41 -1.16 -1.80
C TRP A 273 -6.50 -1.78 -0.40
N THR A 274 -6.28 -3.09 -0.33
CA THR A 274 -6.29 -3.83 0.94
C THR A 274 -4.87 -4.20 1.33
N VAL A 275 -4.44 -3.79 2.53
CA VAL A 275 -3.12 -4.10 3.07
C VAL A 275 -3.28 -4.73 4.45
N GLU A 276 -2.97 -6.02 4.56
CA GLU A 276 -3.33 -6.76 5.76
C GLU A 276 -2.34 -7.84 6.21
N TRP A 277 -2.34 -8.16 7.52
CA TRP A 277 -1.56 -9.27 8.07
C TRP A 277 -0.04 -9.19 7.84
N ASN A 278 0.49 -8.03 7.46
CA ASN A 278 1.92 -7.89 7.21
C ASN A 278 2.70 -7.87 8.54
N GLY A 279 3.88 -8.49 8.51
CA GLY A 279 4.61 -8.90 9.71
C GLY A 279 4.11 -10.21 10.33
N CYS A 280 3.26 -10.96 9.64
CA CYS A 280 2.99 -12.37 9.87
C CYS A 280 3.50 -13.20 8.69
N GLY A 281 3.91 -14.44 8.92
CA GLY A 281 4.01 -15.42 7.85
C GLY A 281 2.61 -15.90 7.43
N GLU A 282 2.51 -16.47 6.24
CA GLU A 282 1.28 -17.08 5.75
C GLU A 282 1.47 -18.60 5.66
N THR A 283 0.55 -19.39 6.22
CA THR A 283 0.63 -20.85 6.09
C THR A 283 0.37 -21.27 4.65
N TYR A 284 1.22 -22.11 4.08
CA TYR A 284 0.99 -22.66 2.75
C TYR A 284 0.51 -24.14 2.82
N PRO A 285 -0.55 -24.53 2.09
CA PRO A 285 -1.46 -23.72 1.24
C PRO A 285 -2.70 -23.23 2.03
N GLY A 286 -2.55 -22.95 3.32
CA GLY A 286 -3.69 -22.63 4.20
C GLY A 286 -4.15 -21.18 4.15
N GLU A 287 -3.27 -20.27 3.70
CA GLU A 287 -3.48 -18.82 3.62
C GLU A 287 -3.93 -18.22 4.96
N GLN A 288 -3.44 -18.78 6.07
CA GLN A 288 -3.70 -18.29 7.43
C GLN A 288 -2.46 -17.61 8.02
N PRO A 289 -2.62 -16.50 8.76
CA PRO A 289 -1.50 -15.84 9.43
C PRO A 289 -0.86 -16.77 10.47
N THR A 290 0.46 -16.73 10.57
CA THR A 290 1.26 -17.51 11.52
C THR A 290 2.54 -16.77 11.92
N GLY A 291 2.98 -16.96 13.16
CA GLY A 291 4.21 -16.37 13.66
C GLY A 291 4.26 -14.84 13.58
N CYS A 292 3.14 -14.17 13.83
CA CYS A 292 3.09 -12.71 13.80
C CYS A 292 4.12 -12.12 14.77
N TRP A 293 4.91 -11.16 14.29
CA TRP A 293 6.04 -10.61 15.02
C TRP A 293 6.32 -9.15 14.63
N SER A 294 6.97 -8.40 15.53
CA SER A 294 7.25 -6.97 15.34
C SER A 294 8.66 -6.58 15.79
N GLN A 295 8.93 -5.27 15.94
CA GLN A 295 10.27 -4.70 16.10
C GLN A 295 11.06 -5.26 17.29
N THR A 296 10.45 -5.49 18.46
CA THR A 296 11.20 -6.03 19.61
C THR A 296 11.64 -7.49 19.42
N ALA A 297 10.98 -8.23 18.51
CA ALA A 297 11.37 -9.56 18.07
C ALA A 297 12.37 -9.54 16.90
N GLY A 298 12.68 -8.35 16.38
CA GLY A 298 13.53 -8.12 15.22
C GLY A 298 12.77 -8.11 13.88
N GLY A 299 11.44 -7.89 13.88
CA GLY A 299 10.62 -7.66 12.69
C GLY A 299 10.44 -6.16 12.37
N TYR A 300 9.48 -5.83 11.49
CA TYR A 300 9.06 -4.45 11.22
C TYR A 300 7.55 -4.29 11.32
N GLY A 301 6.78 -4.91 10.42
CA GLY A 301 5.35 -5.15 10.60
C GLY A 301 4.41 -4.05 10.12
N ASP A 302 4.91 -2.98 9.51
CA ASP A 302 4.03 -1.96 8.95
C ASP A 302 3.27 -2.52 7.74
N GLY A 303 1.99 -2.16 7.63
CA GLY A 303 1.23 -2.39 6.40
C GLY A 303 1.83 -1.57 5.27
N VAL A 304 1.98 -0.26 5.48
CA VAL A 304 2.66 0.66 4.56
C VAL A 304 3.61 1.52 5.35
N GLY A 305 4.87 1.59 4.92
CA GLY A 305 5.85 2.56 5.42
C GLY A 305 6.58 3.20 4.25
N THR A 306 6.95 4.48 4.41
CA THR A 306 7.69 5.23 3.38
C THR A 306 8.93 5.89 3.96
N GLY A 307 9.99 6.01 3.16
CA GLY A 307 11.06 6.98 3.42
C GLY A 307 10.61 8.42 3.16
N ALA A 308 11.55 9.37 3.23
CA ALA A 308 11.24 10.80 3.06
C ALA A 308 10.75 11.12 1.63
N THR A 309 9.47 11.46 1.50
CA THR A 309 8.80 11.48 0.20
C THR A 309 7.92 12.72 -0.07
N GLY A 310 7.58 12.93 -1.34
CA GLY A 310 6.60 13.91 -1.81
C GLY A 310 5.39 13.26 -2.48
N GLY A 311 4.79 14.00 -3.42
CA GLY A 311 3.62 13.57 -4.18
C GLY A 311 2.28 13.93 -3.51
N HIS A 312 1.21 13.79 -4.30
CA HIS A 312 -0.18 13.90 -3.85
C HIS A 312 -0.76 12.50 -3.71
N TRP A 313 -0.91 12.05 -2.47
CA TRP A 313 -1.43 10.73 -2.14
C TRP A 313 -2.95 10.80 -2.01
N ILE A 314 -3.65 9.97 -2.78
CA ILE A 314 -5.11 9.85 -2.77
C ILE A 314 -5.44 8.39 -2.51
N ILE A 315 -6.03 8.10 -1.36
CA ILE A 315 -6.39 6.75 -0.92
C ILE A 315 -7.90 6.72 -0.69
N GLU A 316 -8.60 5.88 -1.45
CA GLU A 316 -10.06 5.84 -1.44
C GLU A 316 -10.55 4.39 -1.34
N ASP A 317 -11.65 4.17 -0.61
CA ASP A 317 -12.34 2.86 -0.59
C ASP A 317 -11.42 1.70 -0.15
N SER A 318 -10.51 1.95 0.79
CA SER A 318 -9.35 1.09 1.09
C SER A 318 -9.36 0.53 2.52
N ALA A 319 -8.53 -0.47 2.78
CA ALA A 319 -8.48 -1.18 4.06
C ALA A 319 -7.04 -1.45 4.53
N PHE A 320 -6.75 -1.16 5.80
CA PHE A 320 -5.46 -1.44 6.45
C PHE A 320 -5.70 -2.26 7.72
N LEU A 321 -5.44 -3.57 7.66
CA LEU A 321 -6.02 -4.51 8.62
C LEU A 321 -4.96 -5.41 9.26
N HIS A 322 -4.94 -5.49 10.59
CA HIS A 322 -4.16 -6.51 11.29
C HIS A 322 -2.67 -6.56 10.88
N ASN A 323 -2.02 -5.42 10.67
CA ASN A 323 -0.57 -5.39 10.50
C ASN A 323 0.10 -5.38 11.89
N THR A 324 1.27 -6.03 12.03
CA THR A 324 1.91 -6.20 13.36
C THR A 324 2.63 -4.95 13.87
N SER A 325 2.54 -3.84 13.14
CA SER A 325 2.93 -2.49 13.54
C SER A 325 1.86 -1.49 13.04
N ASP A 326 2.22 -0.43 12.33
CA ASP A 326 1.27 0.59 11.88
C ASP A 326 0.50 0.12 10.64
N GLY A 327 -0.74 0.57 10.46
CA GLY A 327 -1.56 0.24 9.28
C GLY A 327 -1.06 0.98 8.04
N LEU A 328 -1.40 2.26 7.97
CA LEU A 328 -0.90 3.20 6.96
C LEU A 328 0.05 4.20 7.61
N ASP A 329 1.37 4.07 7.38
CA ASP A 329 2.37 5.05 7.82
C ASP A 329 2.85 5.93 6.65
N LEU A 330 2.23 7.11 6.53
CA LEU A 330 2.61 8.20 5.64
C LEU A 330 3.26 9.36 6.39
N LEU A 331 3.83 9.10 7.57
CA LEU A 331 4.50 10.08 8.41
C LEU A 331 5.60 10.82 7.65
N TYR A 332 6.20 10.20 6.63
CA TYR A 332 7.34 10.74 5.87
C TYR A 332 6.98 11.42 4.55
N VAL A 333 5.69 11.63 4.25
CA VAL A 333 5.23 12.48 3.13
C VAL A 333 5.45 13.96 3.45
N ARG A 334 6.72 14.39 3.40
CA ARG A 334 7.18 15.64 4.00
C ARG A 334 7.68 16.71 3.04
N GLN A 335 7.80 16.39 1.76
CA GLN A 335 8.37 17.34 0.82
C GLN A 335 7.42 18.49 0.50
N ALA A 336 8.00 19.61 0.06
CA ALA A 336 7.23 20.80 -0.26
C ALA A 336 6.23 20.52 -1.40
N GLY A 337 4.96 20.84 -1.17
CA GLY A 337 3.87 20.61 -2.12
C GLY A 337 3.26 19.22 -2.07
N ALA A 338 3.73 18.34 -1.18
CA ALA A 338 3.08 17.06 -0.92
C ALA A 338 1.75 17.25 -0.16
N SER A 339 0.82 16.31 -0.34
CA SER A 339 -0.48 16.31 0.34
C SER A 339 -1.08 14.92 0.39
N ILE A 340 -1.96 14.67 1.36
CA ILE A 340 -2.61 13.37 1.59
C ILE A 340 -4.13 13.56 1.63
N GLU A 341 -4.86 12.69 0.93
CA GLU A 341 -6.31 12.55 0.98
C GLU A 341 -6.68 11.10 1.26
N ILE A 342 -7.43 10.85 2.33
CA ILE A 342 -7.91 9.54 2.74
C ILE A 342 -9.43 9.60 2.83
N ARG A 343 -10.12 8.72 2.08
CA ARG A 343 -11.58 8.70 1.98
C ARG A 343 -12.11 7.29 2.10
N ARG A 344 -13.24 7.10 2.79
CA ARG A 344 -13.96 5.81 2.81
C ARG A 344 -13.03 4.64 3.11
N THR A 345 -12.16 4.84 4.10
CA THR A 345 -11.11 3.90 4.45
C THR A 345 -11.39 3.30 5.82
N ILE A 346 -11.15 1.99 5.95
CA ILE A 346 -11.16 1.30 7.24
C ILE A 346 -9.72 0.97 7.65
N ALA A 347 -9.38 1.25 8.90
CA ALA A 347 -8.10 0.83 9.47
C ALA A 347 -8.36 0.22 10.84
N GLU A 348 -8.03 -1.07 10.99
CA GLU A 348 -8.42 -1.88 12.14
C GLU A 348 -7.33 -2.88 12.51
N GLY A 349 -7.18 -3.15 13.80
CA GLY A 349 -6.43 -4.29 14.32
C GLY A 349 -4.93 -4.19 14.14
N ASN A 350 -4.43 -3.05 13.66
CA ASN A 350 -2.99 -2.83 13.54
C ASN A 350 -2.39 -2.66 14.95
N ALA A 351 -1.28 -3.35 15.25
CA ALA A 351 -0.71 -3.36 16.60
C ALA A 351 -0.12 -2.01 17.03
N GLY A 352 0.17 -1.14 16.06
CA GLY A 352 0.58 0.25 16.26
C GLY A 352 -0.56 1.24 16.01
N ASN A 353 -0.25 2.30 15.28
CA ASN A 353 -1.22 3.31 14.88
C ASN A 353 -2.00 2.85 13.65
N GLN A 354 -3.30 3.15 13.58
CA GLN A 354 -4.11 2.71 12.44
C GLN A 354 -3.75 3.50 11.19
N ILE A 355 -3.68 4.83 11.33
CA ILE A 355 -3.24 5.75 10.27
C ILE A 355 -2.30 6.80 10.87
N LYS A 356 -1.18 7.01 10.19
CA LYS A 356 -0.28 8.16 10.39
C LYS A 356 -0.14 8.94 9.11
N THR A 357 -0.22 10.25 9.22
CA THR A 357 -0.04 11.14 8.08
C THR A 357 0.92 12.27 8.43
N SER A 358 1.40 12.92 7.39
CA SER A 358 2.00 14.24 7.48
C SER A 358 1.11 15.27 6.76
N GLY A 359 0.96 16.46 7.33
CA GLY A 359 0.18 17.55 6.75
C GLY A 359 0.77 18.10 5.43
N PRO A 360 -0.06 18.78 4.61
CA PRO A 360 -1.52 18.91 4.72
C PRO A 360 -2.28 17.61 4.39
N THR A 361 -3.27 17.27 5.23
CA THR A 361 -4.06 16.04 5.15
C THR A 361 -5.58 16.29 5.18
N LEU A 362 -6.34 15.55 4.37
CA LEU A 362 -7.78 15.34 4.53
C LEU A 362 -8.07 13.88 4.88
N VAL A 363 -8.81 13.64 5.96
CA VAL A 363 -9.39 12.33 6.31
C VAL A 363 -10.91 12.48 6.40
N GLU A 364 -11.64 11.79 5.54
CA GLU A 364 -13.10 11.85 5.52
C GLU A 364 -13.79 10.48 5.38
N ASN A 365 -15.01 10.38 5.92
CA ASN A 365 -15.85 9.19 5.85
C ASN A 365 -15.07 7.91 6.17
N SER A 366 -14.25 7.89 7.21
CA SER A 366 -13.37 6.75 7.51
C SER A 366 -13.67 6.17 8.88
N ILE A 367 -13.39 4.88 9.03
CA ILE A 367 -13.61 4.10 10.26
C ILE A 367 -12.25 3.66 10.78
N LEU A 368 -11.86 4.14 11.96
CA LEU A 368 -10.55 3.86 12.54
C LEU A 368 -10.76 3.15 13.88
N VAL A 369 -10.37 1.88 13.93
CA VAL A 369 -10.53 0.99 15.09
C VAL A 369 -9.15 0.67 15.65
N GLY A 370 -8.73 1.43 16.65
CA GLY A 370 -7.47 1.25 17.35
C GLY A 370 -7.52 0.13 18.40
N ASN A 371 -7.93 -1.08 18.03
CA ASN A 371 -7.81 -2.31 18.84
C ASN A 371 -6.37 -2.83 18.78
N CYS A 372 -5.42 -1.99 19.19
CA CYS A 372 -3.99 -2.23 19.04
C CYS A 372 -3.42 -3.37 19.90
N GLY A 373 -4.22 -3.93 20.81
CA GLY A 373 -3.94 -5.16 21.55
C GLY A 373 -4.41 -6.43 20.85
N PHE A 374 -4.92 -6.37 19.60
CA PHE A 374 -5.53 -7.50 18.88
C PHE A 374 -4.70 -8.80 18.90
N PHE A 375 -3.37 -8.68 18.79
CA PHE A 375 -2.43 -9.81 18.74
C PHE A 375 -2.15 -10.45 20.11
N ASP A 376 -2.55 -9.81 21.21
CA ASP A 376 -2.23 -10.27 22.56
C ASP A 376 -2.87 -11.63 22.86
N GLY A 377 -2.03 -12.60 23.25
CA GLY A 377 -2.47 -13.94 23.57
C GLY A 377 -3.02 -14.77 22.40
N GLN A 378 -2.99 -14.27 21.17
CA GLN A 378 -3.47 -15.01 20.00
C GLN A 378 -2.55 -16.21 19.67
N PRO A 379 -3.11 -17.35 19.23
CA PRO A 379 -2.32 -18.57 19.00
C PRO A 379 -1.37 -18.49 17.81
N PHE A 380 -1.61 -17.55 16.89
CA PHE A 380 -0.77 -17.29 15.72
C PHE A 380 0.30 -16.22 15.97
N THR A 381 0.35 -15.62 17.17
CA THR A 381 1.33 -14.60 17.53
C THR A 381 2.62 -15.23 18.07
N TYR A 382 3.77 -14.82 17.53
CA TYR A 382 5.08 -15.12 18.11
C TYR A 382 5.49 -14.06 19.15
N ASN A 383 5.62 -12.80 18.74
CA ASN A 383 5.89 -11.66 19.63
C ASN A 383 5.61 -10.33 18.91
N VAL A 384 4.47 -9.71 19.22
CA VAL A 384 4.02 -8.44 18.65
C VAL A 384 3.98 -7.37 19.74
N ASP A 385 4.40 -6.16 19.37
CA ASP A 385 4.42 -4.98 20.23
C ASP A 385 3.00 -4.39 20.31
N ASN A 386 2.19 -4.90 21.24
CA ASN A 386 0.83 -4.41 21.47
C ASN A 386 0.82 -2.89 21.74
N CYS A 387 -0.06 -2.17 21.06
CA CYS A 387 -0.19 -0.71 21.16
C CYS A 387 1.15 0.04 21.01
N ARG A 388 1.97 -0.40 20.05
CA ARG A 388 3.22 0.26 19.67
C ARG A 388 2.94 1.71 19.28
N ALA A 389 3.89 2.60 19.59
CA ALA A 389 3.74 4.05 19.42
C ALA A 389 2.42 4.58 20.04
N PHE A 390 2.10 4.04 21.22
CA PHE A 390 0.92 4.37 22.02
C PHE A 390 -0.43 4.01 21.37
N GLY A 391 -0.47 3.30 20.24
CA GLY A 391 -1.72 2.75 19.70
C GLY A 391 -2.78 3.77 19.29
N THR A 392 -2.41 5.05 19.14
CA THR A 392 -3.31 6.11 18.68
C THR A 392 -3.99 5.74 17.36
N ALA A 393 -5.30 5.99 17.23
CA ALA A 393 -6.04 5.65 16.01
C ALA A 393 -5.58 6.48 14.82
N LEU A 394 -5.55 7.81 14.97
CA LEU A 394 -5.10 8.75 13.94
C LEU A 394 -3.99 9.65 14.48
N VAL A 395 -2.83 9.63 13.83
CA VAL A 395 -1.70 10.51 14.12
C VAL A 395 -1.50 11.48 12.97
N LEU A 396 -1.48 12.77 13.29
CA LEU A 396 -1.21 13.85 12.34
C LEU A 396 0.12 14.53 12.68
N ASP A 397 1.08 14.49 11.76
CA ASP A 397 2.35 15.21 11.89
C ASP A 397 2.30 16.48 11.04
N LEU A 398 2.24 17.66 11.68
CA LEU A 398 2.09 18.94 11.00
C LEU A 398 3.43 19.67 10.91
N ARG A 399 3.69 20.27 9.75
CA ARG A 399 4.76 21.25 9.55
C ARG A 399 4.22 22.68 9.56
N PRO A 400 5.12 23.69 9.62
CA PRO A 400 4.70 25.09 9.57
C PRO A 400 3.72 25.44 8.45
N GLY A 401 2.57 25.99 8.84
CA GLY A 401 1.48 26.37 7.95
C GLY A 401 0.61 25.22 7.40
N ASN A 402 0.78 23.99 7.89
CA ASN A 402 -0.08 22.87 7.49
C ASN A 402 -1.49 23.03 8.07
N GLN A 403 -2.49 22.65 7.28
CA GLN A 403 -3.88 22.66 7.68
C GLN A 403 -4.47 21.30 7.34
N ASP A 404 -4.90 20.59 8.37
CA ASP A 404 -5.47 19.25 8.24
C ASP A 404 -6.98 19.30 8.50
N THR A 405 -7.73 18.39 7.90
CA THR A 405 -9.16 18.23 8.09
C THR A 405 -9.50 16.79 8.41
N VAL A 406 -10.21 16.57 9.51
CA VAL A 406 -10.76 15.29 9.93
C VAL A 406 -12.27 15.46 10.02
N ILE A 407 -13.01 14.92 9.06
CA ILE A 407 -14.45 15.18 8.93
C ILE A 407 -15.28 13.93 8.66
N ASN A 408 -16.44 13.80 9.33
CA ASN A 408 -17.36 12.69 9.09
C ASN A 408 -16.70 11.31 9.27
N ASN A 409 -15.84 11.15 10.27
CA ASN A 409 -15.21 9.87 10.60
C ASN A 409 -15.82 9.25 11.86
N THR A 410 -15.57 7.97 12.08
CA THR A 410 -15.92 7.28 13.33
C THR A 410 -14.71 6.55 13.87
N LEU A 411 -14.26 6.96 15.06
CA LEU A 411 -13.02 6.49 15.66
C LEU A 411 -13.31 5.83 17.01
N THR A 412 -12.69 4.67 17.22
CA THR A 412 -12.58 4.01 18.53
C THR A 412 -11.15 3.56 18.75
N SER A 413 -10.67 3.52 20.00
CA SER A 413 -9.32 3.04 20.29
C SER A 413 -9.17 2.65 21.76
N GLU A 414 -8.34 1.65 21.99
CA GLU A 414 -7.75 1.30 23.30
C GLU A 414 -6.28 1.75 23.42
N GLY A 415 -5.76 2.55 22.48
CA GLY A 415 -4.49 3.26 22.63
C GLY A 415 -4.58 4.44 23.60
N ASP A 416 -3.51 5.24 23.67
CA ASP A 416 -3.42 6.40 24.58
C ASP A 416 -4.40 7.51 24.18
N CYS A 417 -4.60 7.73 22.88
CA CYS A 417 -5.46 8.78 22.32
C CYS A 417 -6.21 8.34 21.05
N LEU A 418 -7.37 8.93 20.79
CA LEU A 418 -8.08 8.73 19.51
C LEU A 418 -7.41 9.52 18.38
N LEU A 419 -6.96 10.74 18.65
CA LEU A 419 -6.34 11.63 17.68
C LEU A 419 -5.13 12.33 18.29
N THR A 420 -4.00 12.37 17.59
CA THR A 420 -2.85 13.18 18.00
C THR A 420 -2.40 14.14 16.90
N ALA A 421 -1.84 15.27 17.34
CA ALA A 421 -1.16 16.23 16.47
C ALA A 421 0.24 16.48 17.02
N GLU A 422 1.26 16.29 16.18
CA GLU A 422 2.64 16.60 16.52
C GLU A 422 3.21 17.63 15.55
N CYS A 423 4.08 18.49 16.06
CA CYS A 423 4.79 19.44 15.22
C CYS A 423 6.12 18.85 14.75
N ASP A 424 6.27 18.65 13.45
CA ASP A 424 7.55 18.42 12.80
C ASP A 424 8.22 19.75 12.44
N GLY A 425 9.36 20.02 13.07
CA GLY A 425 10.14 21.23 12.87
C GLY A 425 9.84 22.32 13.90
N THR A 426 9.38 23.49 13.47
CA THR A 426 9.18 24.66 14.34
C THR A 426 7.90 25.38 13.97
N CYS A 427 6.79 24.83 14.46
CA CYS A 427 5.45 25.37 14.29
C CYS A 427 5.32 26.73 14.97
N ASP A 428 4.68 27.67 14.29
CA ASP A 428 4.54 29.05 14.74
C ASP A 428 3.10 29.43 15.11
N GLY A 429 2.19 28.45 15.08
CA GLY A 429 0.77 28.64 15.36
C GLY A 429 -0.04 28.99 14.11
N SER A 430 0.54 28.84 12.92
CA SER A 430 -0.20 28.88 11.65
C SER A 430 -0.84 27.54 11.29
N GLU A 431 -0.50 26.49 12.04
CA GLU A 431 -0.96 25.12 11.86
C GLU A 431 -2.32 24.92 12.51
N SER A 432 -3.18 24.09 11.91
CA SER A 432 -4.50 23.82 12.46
C SER A 432 -5.03 22.47 12.01
N VAL A 433 -5.83 21.84 12.87
CA VAL A 433 -6.60 20.65 12.54
C VAL A 433 -8.09 20.97 12.71
N LEU A 434 -8.82 21.02 11.59
CA LEU A 434 -10.26 21.17 11.59
C LEU A 434 -10.92 19.80 11.83
N VAL A 435 -11.67 19.69 12.92
CA VAL A 435 -12.36 18.44 13.31
C VAL A 435 -13.86 18.71 13.35
N ARG A 436 -14.61 18.08 12.44
CA ARG A 436 -16.08 18.29 12.31
C ARG A 436 -16.82 16.98 12.07
N ASN A 437 -18.04 16.86 12.59
CA ASN A 437 -18.92 15.73 12.31
C ASN A 437 -18.29 14.36 12.64
N ASN A 438 -17.41 14.24 13.63
CA ASN A 438 -16.80 12.95 13.96
C ASN A 438 -17.47 12.30 15.18
N ILE A 439 -17.53 10.97 15.18
CA ILE A 439 -17.85 10.18 16.37
C ILE A 439 -16.54 9.69 16.99
N PHE A 440 -16.37 9.96 18.27
CA PHE A 440 -15.24 9.51 19.10
C PHE A 440 -15.75 8.62 20.23
N GLN A 441 -15.43 7.33 20.16
CA GLN A 441 -15.78 6.34 21.16
C GLN A 441 -14.51 5.86 21.86
N GLY A 442 -14.24 6.35 23.06
CA GLY A 442 -13.10 5.89 23.85
C GLY A 442 -13.28 4.47 24.39
N GLN A 443 -12.19 3.73 24.53
CA GLN A 443 -12.13 2.47 25.26
C GLN A 443 -11.18 2.57 26.45
N THR A 444 -11.13 1.54 27.28
CA THR A 444 -10.09 1.43 28.31
C THR A 444 -8.72 1.34 27.63
N ASP A 445 -7.76 2.13 28.10
CA ASP A 445 -6.40 2.10 27.55
C ASP A 445 -5.74 0.75 27.85
N PHE A 446 -5.22 0.09 26.82
CA PHE A 446 -4.61 -1.23 26.90
C PHE A 446 -3.35 -1.23 27.78
N LEU A 447 -2.50 -0.21 27.62
CA LEU A 447 -1.24 -0.09 28.38
C LEU A 447 -1.47 0.52 29.77
N GLN A 448 -2.54 1.30 29.92
CA GLN A 448 -2.92 2.01 31.15
C GLN A 448 -4.36 1.64 31.57
N PRO A 449 -4.63 0.39 31.99
CA PRO A 449 -5.99 -0.13 32.20
C PRO A 449 -6.75 0.47 33.39
N PHE A 450 -6.17 1.49 34.03
CA PHE A 450 -6.81 2.30 35.07
C PHE A 450 -7.45 3.59 34.52
N GLU A 451 -7.28 3.88 33.22
CA GLU A 451 -7.92 5.01 32.54
C GLU A 451 -8.44 4.61 31.14
N ASN A 452 -9.13 5.54 30.50
CA ASN A 452 -9.59 5.38 29.12
C ASN A 452 -8.66 6.12 28.16
N THR A 453 -8.73 5.79 26.87
CA THR A 453 -8.09 6.58 25.81
C THR A 453 -8.49 8.06 25.92
N CYS A 454 -7.56 8.93 25.56
CA CYS A 454 -7.78 10.36 25.43
C CYS A 454 -8.58 10.69 24.16
N LEU A 455 -9.23 11.86 24.15
CA LEU A 455 -9.79 12.40 22.92
C LEU A 455 -8.67 12.87 21.99
N THR A 456 -7.93 13.90 22.43
CA THR A 456 -6.81 14.48 21.69
C THR A 456 -5.58 14.70 22.56
N TRP A 457 -4.40 14.60 21.93
CA TRP A 457 -3.15 15.12 22.49
C TRP A 457 -2.39 15.88 21.41
N SER A 458 -1.76 16.98 21.81
CA SER A 458 -0.94 17.82 20.90
C SER A 458 0.43 18.12 21.49
N GLY A 459 1.48 18.06 20.66
CA GLY A 459 2.86 18.34 21.06
C GLY A 459 3.60 19.28 20.11
N GLY A 460 4.39 20.21 20.65
CA GLY A 460 5.30 21.05 19.85
C GLY A 460 4.70 22.31 19.22
N PHE A 461 3.46 22.66 19.54
CA PHE A 461 2.78 23.87 19.05
C PHE A 461 2.79 25.03 20.07
N PRO A 462 2.76 26.30 19.62
CA PRO A 462 2.58 27.45 20.52
C PRO A 462 1.20 27.50 21.20
N HIS A 463 0.19 26.89 20.60
CA HIS A 463 -1.16 26.73 21.13
C HIS A 463 -1.77 25.42 20.60
N ASP A 464 -2.86 24.97 21.20
CA ASP A 464 -3.59 23.78 20.75
C ASP A 464 -4.04 23.96 19.29
N PRO A 465 -3.62 23.09 18.35
CA PRO A 465 -3.95 23.22 16.93
C PRO A 465 -5.37 22.71 16.61
N PHE A 466 -6.04 22.02 17.53
CA PHE A 466 -7.33 21.42 17.27
C PHE A 466 -8.47 22.43 17.36
N ASP A 467 -9.25 22.53 16.28
CA ASP A 467 -10.56 23.16 16.25
C ASP A 467 -11.62 22.05 16.14
N ILE A 468 -12.23 21.67 17.26
CA ILE A 468 -13.22 20.59 17.35
C ILE A 468 -14.62 21.19 17.59
N ASP A 469 -15.57 20.78 16.75
CA ASP A 469 -17.00 21.13 16.89
C ASP A 469 -17.86 20.09 16.16
N TYR A 470 -19.17 20.05 16.44
CA TYR A 470 -20.13 19.10 15.83
C TYR A 470 -19.68 17.63 15.96
N SER A 471 -19.11 17.23 17.10
CA SER A 471 -18.66 15.85 17.34
C SER A 471 -19.49 15.15 18.41
N VAL A 472 -19.65 13.83 18.31
CA VAL A 472 -20.14 13.00 19.43
C VAL A 472 -18.93 12.42 20.15
N ILE A 473 -18.78 12.72 21.44
CA ILE A 473 -17.60 12.34 22.23
C ILE A 473 -18.05 11.53 23.45
N ASN A 474 -17.66 10.26 23.50
CA ASN A 474 -18.06 9.35 24.57
C ASN A 474 -16.90 8.54 25.12
N ASN A 475 -16.96 8.25 26.43
CA ASN A 475 -16.07 7.32 27.13
C ASN A 475 -14.56 7.60 27.01
N VAL A 476 -14.14 8.83 26.76
CA VAL A 476 -12.73 9.27 26.78
C VAL A 476 -12.29 9.70 28.17
N LYS A 477 -10.99 9.64 28.49
CA LYS A 477 -10.46 10.14 29.78
C LYS A 477 -10.74 11.63 29.96
N HIS A 478 -11.00 12.03 31.22
CA HIS A 478 -11.34 13.39 31.66
C HIS A 478 -12.63 14.00 31.08
N ALA A 479 -13.33 13.30 30.17
CA ALA A 479 -14.60 13.71 29.57
C ALA A 479 -14.62 15.19 29.06
N PRO A 480 -13.70 15.60 28.18
CA PRO A 480 -13.72 16.93 27.58
C PRO A 480 -14.99 17.15 26.72
N CYS A 481 -15.32 18.41 26.51
CA CYS A 481 -16.35 18.85 25.57
C CYS A 481 -15.92 20.20 24.93
N PRO A 482 -15.05 20.15 23.91
CA PRO A 482 -14.32 21.32 23.43
C PRO A 482 -15.19 22.30 22.61
N GLY A 483 -16.05 21.78 21.74
CA GLY A 483 -16.87 22.54 20.81
C GLY A 483 -18.24 22.92 21.36
N PRO A 484 -18.80 24.09 20.97
CA PRO A 484 -20.12 24.54 21.41
C PRO A 484 -21.29 23.68 20.90
N HIS A 485 -21.11 22.91 19.82
CA HIS A 485 -22.12 22.01 19.25
C HIS A 485 -21.80 20.53 19.49
N ASP A 486 -20.75 20.21 20.26
CA ASP A 486 -20.41 18.82 20.58
C ASP A 486 -21.45 18.17 21.50
N ILE A 487 -21.67 16.87 21.29
CA ILE A 487 -22.52 16.02 22.11
C ILE A 487 -21.61 15.12 22.95
N CYS A 488 -21.39 15.48 24.22
CA CYS A 488 -20.39 14.85 25.07
C CYS A 488 -20.99 14.04 26.23
N GLY A 489 -20.33 12.94 26.60
CA GLY A 489 -20.72 12.11 27.75
C GLY A 489 -22.03 11.34 27.54
N VAL A 490 -22.46 11.19 26.29
CA VAL A 490 -23.63 10.43 25.87
C VAL A 490 -23.18 9.36 24.89
N ALA A 491 -23.76 8.17 24.99
CA ALA A 491 -23.45 7.09 24.06
C ALA A 491 -23.81 7.49 22.62
N PRO A 492 -22.96 7.19 21.63
CA PRO A 492 -23.16 7.59 20.24
C PRO A 492 -24.32 6.86 19.54
N GLY A 493 -24.91 5.84 20.16
CA GLY A 493 -25.98 5.04 19.54
C GLY A 493 -25.47 4.27 18.33
N LEU A 494 -24.27 3.70 18.41
CA LEU A 494 -23.72 2.79 17.39
C LEU A 494 -24.34 1.40 17.53
N VAL A 495 -24.43 0.65 16.43
CA VAL A 495 -24.88 -0.76 16.42
C VAL A 495 -24.04 -1.59 17.38
N ASN A 496 -22.72 -1.41 17.37
CA ASN A 496 -21.85 -1.99 18.39
C ASN A 496 -20.65 -1.09 18.72
N PRO A 497 -20.58 -0.51 19.94
CA PRO A 497 -19.45 0.32 20.35
C PRO A 497 -18.28 -0.49 20.97
N SER A 498 -18.35 -1.82 21.06
CA SER A 498 -17.28 -2.63 21.66
C SER A 498 -16.06 -2.70 20.75
N ILE A 499 -14.86 -2.63 21.32
CA ILE A 499 -13.60 -2.59 20.58
C ILE A 499 -13.37 -3.81 19.65
N ASP A 500 -13.72 -5.02 20.09
CA ASP A 500 -13.46 -6.26 19.33
C ASP A 500 -14.53 -6.63 18.29
N ALA A 501 -15.63 -5.88 18.26
CA ALA A 501 -16.77 -6.16 17.37
C ALA A 501 -17.42 -4.85 16.91
N PHE A 502 -16.59 -3.83 16.71
CA PHE A 502 -17.02 -2.47 16.47
C PHE A 502 -17.85 -2.39 15.19
N ASP A 503 -19.02 -1.77 15.28
CA ASP A 503 -19.90 -1.49 14.15
C ASP A 503 -20.36 -0.04 14.26
N ALA A 504 -19.85 0.77 13.32
CA ALA A 504 -20.02 2.22 13.30
C ALA A 504 -21.37 2.68 12.73
N HIS A 505 -22.24 1.77 12.28
CA HIS A 505 -23.58 2.15 11.86
C HIS A 505 -24.40 2.73 13.01
N LEU A 506 -25.30 3.66 12.68
CA LEU A 506 -26.15 4.34 13.65
C LEU A 506 -27.42 3.52 13.96
N LEU A 507 -27.79 3.43 15.23
CA LEU A 507 -29.10 3.00 15.68
C LEU A 507 -30.12 4.13 15.49
N SER A 508 -31.40 3.78 15.39
CA SER A 508 -32.49 4.74 15.14
C SER A 508 -32.70 5.80 16.23
N ASP A 509 -32.13 5.60 17.42
CA ASP A 509 -32.17 6.54 18.53
C ASP A 509 -30.81 7.24 18.77
N SER A 510 -29.88 7.11 17.82
CA SER A 510 -28.56 7.75 17.90
C SER A 510 -28.68 9.28 17.98
N PRO A 511 -27.95 9.93 18.90
CA PRO A 511 -27.88 11.39 18.97
C PRO A 511 -27.07 12.02 17.83
N ALA A 512 -26.34 11.22 17.03
CA ALA A 512 -25.60 11.69 15.86
C ALA A 512 -26.53 12.06 14.68
N ILE A 513 -27.75 11.53 14.69
CA ILE A 513 -28.71 11.70 13.60
C ILE A 513 -29.16 13.17 13.50
N ASN A 514 -29.03 13.75 12.30
CA ASN A 514 -29.33 15.13 11.95
C ASN A 514 -28.64 16.19 12.82
N ALA A 515 -27.50 15.86 13.42
CA ALA A 515 -26.79 16.71 14.37
C ALA A 515 -25.53 17.38 13.80
N GLY A 516 -25.11 17.02 12.58
CA GLY A 516 -23.89 17.51 11.95
C GLY A 516 -24.05 18.87 11.26
N THR A 517 -22.92 19.45 10.86
CA THR A 517 -22.86 20.64 10.00
C THR A 517 -22.69 20.24 8.54
N THR A 518 -23.37 20.95 7.63
CA THR A 518 -23.14 20.79 6.18
C THR A 518 -21.82 21.39 5.72
N SER A 519 -21.15 22.18 6.56
CA SER A 519 -19.91 22.87 6.19
C SER A 519 -18.75 21.88 6.08
N GLY A 520 -18.30 21.61 4.86
CA GLY A 520 -17.20 20.70 4.57
C GLY A 520 -17.60 19.22 4.52
N ALA A 521 -18.83 18.87 4.92
CA ALA A 521 -19.30 17.49 4.89
C ALA A 521 -19.26 16.94 3.46
N PRO A 522 -18.73 15.72 3.25
CA PRO A 522 -18.75 15.06 1.95
C PRO A 522 -20.18 14.77 1.50
N ALA A 523 -20.40 14.72 0.18
CA ALA A 523 -21.74 14.58 -0.40
C ALA A 523 -22.38 13.21 -0.16
N TYR A 524 -21.55 12.19 0.05
CA TYR A 524 -21.95 10.81 0.32
C TYR A 524 -21.29 10.34 1.62
N ASP A 525 -21.85 9.34 2.27
CA ASP A 525 -21.29 8.70 3.47
C ASP A 525 -20.32 7.56 3.10
N PHE A 526 -19.96 6.72 4.08
CA PHE A 526 -19.10 5.56 3.89
C PHE A 526 -19.70 4.53 2.90
N ASP A 527 -21.00 4.25 2.99
CA ASP A 527 -21.70 3.29 2.13
C ASP A 527 -22.13 3.86 0.77
N GLY A 528 -21.85 5.14 0.52
CA GLY A 528 -22.21 5.83 -0.72
C GLY A 528 -23.64 6.37 -0.73
N TYR A 529 -24.30 6.47 0.43
CA TYR A 529 -25.58 7.14 0.55
C TYR A 529 -25.42 8.67 0.59
N PRO A 530 -26.33 9.43 -0.05
CA PRO A 530 -26.23 10.89 -0.07
C PRO A 530 -26.55 11.50 1.31
N ARG A 531 -25.74 12.47 1.72
CA ARG A 531 -26.03 13.31 2.90
C ARG A 531 -27.03 14.42 2.56
N ASP A 532 -27.94 14.73 3.47
CA ASP A 532 -28.96 15.76 3.26
C ASP A 532 -28.57 17.14 3.84
N ALA A 533 -29.56 18.02 4.08
CA ALA A 533 -29.33 19.37 4.62
C ALA A 533 -29.02 19.38 6.13
N SER A 534 -29.05 18.23 6.79
CA SER A 534 -28.77 17.99 8.20
C SER A 534 -28.01 16.67 8.31
N PRO A 535 -26.74 16.64 7.87
CA PRO A 535 -25.97 15.39 7.82
C PRO A 535 -25.82 14.80 9.22
N ASP A 536 -25.70 13.48 9.26
CA ASP A 536 -25.38 12.77 10.49
C ASP A 536 -23.90 12.98 10.86
N ILE A 537 -23.63 13.02 12.17
CA ILE A 537 -22.25 12.97 12.68
C ILE A 537 -21.75 11.54 12.54
N GLY A 538 -20.54 11.35 12.02
CA GLY A 538 -19.92 10.04 11.83
C GLY A 538 -19.74 9.66 10.36
N ALA A 539 -19.24 8.43 10.16
CA ALA A 539 -18.93 7.90 8.84
C ALA A 539 -20.18 7.54 8.02
N TYR A 540 -21.29 7.23 8.70
CA TYR A 540 -22.54 6.77 8.09
C TYR A 540 -23.65 7.82 8.20
N GLU A 541 -24.56 7.81 7.23
CA GLU A 541 -25.91 8.37 7.35
C GLU A 541 -26.86 7.28 7.86
N TRP A 542 -27.80 7.65 8.72
CA TRP A 542 -28.82 6.76 9.21
C TRP A 542 -29.95 6.61 8.19
N HIS A 543 -30.29 5.37 7.87
CA HIS A 543 -31.43 5.04 7.03
C HIS A 543 -32.39 4.06 7.72
N PRO A 544 -33.71 4.34 7.69
CA PRO A 544 -34.69 3.43 8.27
C PRO A 544 -34.79 2.13 7.47
N GLY A 545 -34.27 1.03 8.02
CA GLY A 545 -34.54 -0.34 7.55
C GLY A 545 -33.37 -1.08 6.90
N GLU A 546 -32.18 -0.47 6.82
CA GLU A 546 -30.99 -1.09 6.22
C GLU A 546 -29.81 -0.92 7.17
N VAL A 547 -29.64 -1.86 8.10
CA VAL A 547 -28.37 -2.04 8.81
C VAL A 547 -27.68 -3.18 8.08
N THR A 548 -26.93 -2.86 7.03
CA THR A 548 -25.92 -3.81 6.55
C THR A 548 -24.79 -3.72 7.57
N PRO A 549 -24.41 -4.81 8.27
CA PRO A 549 -23.26 -4.74 9.17
C PRO A 549 -22.06 -4.17 8.42
N THR A 550 -21.22 -3.38 9.08
CA THR A 550 -19.91 -3.05 8.50
C THR A 550 -19.28 -4.38 8.06
N PRO A 551 -18.81 -4.51 6.81
CA PRO A 551 -18.10 -5.72 6.41
C PRO A 551 -16.98 -5.95 7.42
N THR A 552 -17.14 -6.95 8.28
CA THR A 552 -15.98 -7.54 8.95
C THR A 552 -15.16 -8.12 7.83
N ALA A 553 -13.99 -7.55 7.58
CA ALA A 553 -13.05 -8.06 6.60
C ALA A 553 -12.67 -9.51 6.93
#